data_AF-A0A8T4EJZ3-F1
#
_entry.id   AF-A0A8T4EJZ3-F1
#
_cell.length_a   1.000
_cell.length_b   1.000
_cell.length_c   1.000
_cell.angle_alpha   90.00
_cell.angle_beta   90.00
_cell.angle_gamma   90.00
#
_symmetry.space_group_name_H-M   'P 1'
#
loop_
_entity.id
_entity.type
_entity.pdbx_description
1 polymer ?
#
loop_
_entity_poly.entity_id
_entity_poly.type
_entity_poly.pdbx_seq_one_letter_code
_entity_poly.pdbx_strand_id
1 'polypeptide(L)'
;MALQLPTRKKYAVKDVMNDLKKIGPTPSQLSEIGSKLIYYEWSCCENLLGDDHPVTVNLSDTLQFMEHGYEELLVTGELWRIKDTPQGAINDFLRGRPKEFLEYTLDRSADYIRGLLESVADERRDEIKQYKKMESAVKREIKESPKDPEVWNKLRLLLWIVGKYSEASEAFKTAKSLGWSKETSAIVAL
;
A
#
# COMPACT_ATOMS: atom_id res chain seq x y z
N MET A 1 -20.72 -4.30 -6.00
CA MET A 1 -20.83 -2.95 -6.58
C MET A 1 -19.44 -2.55 -7.02
N ALA A 2 -19.23 -2.11 -8.26
CA ALA A 2 -17.92 -1.63 -8.71
C ALA A 2 -17.55 -0.37 -7.92
N LEU A 3 -16.28 -0.25 -7.50
CA LEU A 3 -15.79 0.97 -6.86
C LEU A 3 -15.91 2.11 -7.87
N GLN A 4 -16.72 3.13 -7.57
CA GLN A 4 -16.84 4.32 -8.41
C GLN A 4 -15.92 5.40 -7.87
N LEU A 5 -14.88 5.73 -8.63
CA LEU A 5 -14.00 6.85 -8.31
C LEU A 5 -14.64 8.17 -8.77
N PRO A 6 -14.46 9.28 -8.03
CA PRO A 6 -15.05 10.56 -8.41
C PRO A 6 -14.40 11.09 -9.68
N THR A 7 -15.23 11.53 -10.64
CA THR A 7 -14.76 12.29 -11.80
C THR A 7 -14.29 13.67 -11.34
N ARG A 8 -13.08 14.07 -11.74
CA ARG A 8 -12.52 15.39 -11.46
C ARG A 8 -12.00 16.02 -12.74
N LYS A 9 -12.02 17.36 -12.81
CA LYS A 9 -11.38 18.11 -13.90
C LYS A 9 -9.87 18.25 -13.70
N LYS A 10 -9.42 18.20 -12.45
CA LYS A 10 -8.01 18.26 -12.05
C LYS A 10 -7.83 17.51 -10.73
N TYR A 11 -6.67 16.94 -10.51
CA TYR A 11 -6.34 16.21 -9.28
C TYR A 11 -5.28 16.97 -8.50
N ALA A 12 -5.53 17.17 -7.22
CA ALA A 12 -4.47 17.47 -6.26
C ALA A 12 -3.91 16.18 -5.65
N VAL A 13 -2.75 16.26 -5.00
CA VAL A 13 -2.15 15.12 -4.27
C VAL A 13 -3.17 14.49 -3.32
N LYS A 14 -3.90 15.31 -2.54
CA LYS A 14 -4.93 14.81 -1.61
C LYS A 14 -6.04 14.01 -2.30
N ASP A 15 -6.39 14.34 -3.55
CA ASP A 15 -7.44 13.66 -4.29
C ASP A 15 -7.00 12.24 -4.66
N VAL A 16 -5.79 12.12 -5.21
CA VAL A 16 -5.17 10.82 -5.55
C VAL A 16 -5.09 9.95 -4.31
N MET A 17 -4.55 10.49 -3.22
CA MET A 17 -4.40 9.73 -1.97
C MET A 17 -5.74 9.31 -1.37
N ASN A 18 -6.79 10.14 -1.49
CA ASN A 18 -8.13 9.77 -1.02
C ASN A 18 -8.78 8.67 -1.87
N ASP A 19 -8.51 8.64 -3.18
CA ASP A 19 -8.98 7.57 -4.04
C ASP A 19 -8.20 6.27 -3.78
N LEU A 20 -6.89 6.34 -3.57
CA LEU A 20 -6.07 5.19 -3.15
C LEU A 20 -6.54 4.60 -1.81
N LYS A 21 -6.91 5.43 -0.83
CA LYS A 21 -7.50 4.94 0.44
C LYS A 21 -8.75 4.08 0.21
N LYS A 22 -9.58 4.42 -0.78
CA LYS A 22 -10.80 3.66 -1.12
C LYS A 22 -10.50 2.38 -1.87
N ILE A 23 -9.48 2.42 -2.74
CA ILE A 23 -9.01 1.23 -3.48
C ILE A 23 -8.39 0.23 -2.51
N GLY A 24 -7.62 0.72 -1.54
CA GLY A 24 -6.85 -0.09 -0.60
C GLY A 24 -5.76 -0.91 -1.30
N PRO A 25 -4.81 -0.26 -1.99
CA PRO A 25 -3.82 -0.91 -2.82
C PRO A 25 -2.84 -1.76 -2.01
N THR A 26 -2.31 -2.79 -2.66
CA THR A 26 -1.11 -3.52 -2.21
C THR A 26 0.14 -2.67 -2.43
N PRO A 27 1.30 -3.05 -1.86
CA PRO A 27 2.55 -2.33 -2.09
C PRO A 27 2.94 -2.25 -3.57
N SER A 28 2.80 -3.35 -4.33
CA SER A 28 3.09 -3.38 -5.77
C SER A 28 2.26 -2.35 -6.56
N GLN A 29 0.96 -2.29 -6.29
CA GLN A 29 0.05 -1.31 -6.90
C GLN A 29 0.40 0.13 -6.51
N LEU A 30 0.80 0.35 -5.27
CA LEU A 30 1.20 1.68 -4.82
C LEU A 30 2.50 2.13 -5.50
N SER A 31 3.49 1.22 -5.64
CA SER A 31 4.73 1.46 -6.39
C SER A 31 4.47 1.76 -7.87
N GLU A 32 3.49 1.10 -8.48
CA GLU A 32 3.07 1.41 -9.85
C GLU A 32 2.55 2.86 -9.98
N ILE A 33 1.74 3.33 -9.03
CA ILE A 33 1.31 4.73 -8.99
C ILE A 33 2.51 5.65 -8.77
N GLY A 34 3.41 5.28 -7.84
CA GLY A 34 4.63 6.01 -7.57
C GLY A 34 5.44 6.26 -8.84
N SER A 35 5.81 5.19 -9.55
CA SER A 35 6.62 5.24 -10.76
C SER A 35 5.94 5.91 -11.96
N LYS A 36 4.63 5.69 -12.16
CA LYS A 36 3.91 6.22 -13.35
C LYS A 36 3.41 7.65 -13.17
N LEU A 37 3.10 8.07 -11.95
CA LEU A 37 2.52 9.38 -11.65
C LEU A 37 3.44 10.24 -10.78
N ILE A 38 3.80 9.77 -9.59
CA ILE A 38 4.51 10.61 -8.62
C ILE A 38 5.94 10.94 -9.06
N TYR A 39 6.66 9.98 -9.66
CA TYR A 39 8.00 10.20 -10.20
C TYR A 39 8.03 11.31 -11.26
N TYR A 40 7.04 11.31 -12.16
CA TYR A 40 6.92 12.36 -13.18
C TYR A 40 6.70 13.74 -12.53
N GLU A 41 5.76 13.83 -11.58
CA GLU A 41 5.43 15.08 -10.91
C GLU A 41 6.58 15.61 -10.05
N TRP A 42 7.27 14.71 -9.35
CA TRP A 42 8.48 15.01 -8.60
C TRP A 42 9.57 15.56 -9.52
N SER A 43 9.87 14.89 -10.65
CA SER A 43 10.88 15.34 -11.60
C SER A 43 10.54 16.71 -12.21
N CYS A 44 9.26 16.99 -12.48
CA CYS A 44 8.83 18.32 -12.92
C CYS A 44 9.07 19.37 -11.82
N CYS A 45 8.71 19.08 -10.57
CA CYS A 45 8.89 20.01 -9.45
C CYS A 45 10.36 20.25 -9.11
N GLU A 46 11.20 19.23 -9.19
CA GLU A 46 12.64 19.32 -9.00
C GLU A 46 13.25 20.35 -9.96
N ASN A 47 12.90 20.23 -11.25
CA ASN A 47 13.40 21.15 -12.28
C ASN A 47 12.82 22.58 -12.17
N LEU A 48 11.59 22.74 -11.67
CA LEU A 48 10.88 24.03 -11.68
C LEU A 48 11.01 24.81 -10.37
N LEU A 49 10.96 24.12 -9.24
CA LEU A 49 10.89 24.68 -7.89
C LEU A 49 12.20 24.47 -7.11
N GLY A 50 13.03 23.51 -7.54
CA GLY A 50 14.24 23.07 -6.85
C GLY A 50 13.96 22.02 -5.77
N ASP A 51 15.03 21.37 -5.34
CA ASP A 51 15.03 20.20 -4.46
C ASP A 51 14.53 20.53 -3.05
N ASP A 52 14.87 21.73 -2.55
CA ASP A 52 14.52 22.20 -1.20
C ASP A 52 13.07 22.70 -1.09
N HIS A 53 12.34 22.81 -2.21
CA HIS A 53 10.99 23.32 -2.18
C HIS A 53 10.05 22.33 -1.43
N PRO A 54 9.17 22.79 -0.52
CA PRO A 54 8.33 21.90 0.28
C PRO A 54 7.52 20.90 -0.54
N VAL A 55 6.99 21.30 -1.69
CA VAL A 55 6.27 20.39 -2.60
C VAL A 55 7.19 19.31 -3.16
N THR A 56 8.39 19.66 -3.65
CA THR A 56 9.37 18.73 -4.21
C THR A 56 9.80 17.70 -3.18
N VAL A 57 10.18 18.14 -1.96
CA VAL A 57 10.56 17.26 -0.86
C VAL A 57 9.44 16.28 -0.51
N ASN A 58 8.20 16.76 -0.39
CA ASN A 58 7.09 15.88 -0.01
C ASN A 58 6.66 14.94 -1.15
N LEU A 59 6.85 15.32 -2.42
CA LEU A 59 6.68 14.40 -3.56
C LEU A 59 7.76 13.33 -3.58
N SER A 60 9.01 13.67 -3.25
CA SER A 60 10.11 12.71 -3.09
C SER A 60 9.81 11.70 -1.97
N ASP A 61 9.40 12.19 -0.78
CA ASP A 61 8.96 11.35 0.33
C ASP A 61 7.78 10.43 -0.05
N THR A 62 6.87 10.95 -0.87
CA THR A 62 5.73 10.18 -1.37
C THR A 62 6.20 9.06 -2.27
N LEU A 63 7.09 9.35 -3.21
CA LEU A 63 7.68 8.34 -4.08
C LEU A 63 8.39 7.25 -3.27
N GLN A 64 9.24 7.63 -2.31
CA GLN A 64 9.95 6.69 -1.45
C GLN A 64 8.99 5.81 -0.63
N PHE A 65 7.91 6.38 -0.10
CA PHE A 65 6.89 5.62 0.61
C PHE A 65 6.17 4.63 -0.31
N MET A 66 5.82 5.06 -1.52
CA MET A 66 5.11 4.23 -2.48
C MET A 66 5.96 3.09 -3.04
N GLU A 67 7.27 3.32 -3.25
CA GLU A 67 8.18 2.32 -3.83
C GLU A 67 8.77 1.34 -2.81
N HIS A 68 8.99 1.77 -1.57
CA HIS A 68 9.70 0.96 -0.57
C HIS A 68 9.03 0.98 0.79
N GLY A 69 8.73 2.16 1.33
CA GLY A 69 8.31 2.31 2.73
C GLY A 69 7.05 1.53 3.08
N TYR A 70 6.08 1.46 2.17
CA TYR A 70 4.84 0.72 2.41
C TYR A 70 5.04 -0.80 2.46
N GLU A 71 5.86 -1.35 1.57
CA GLU A 71 6.21 -2.77 1.59
C GLU A 71 6.99 -3.12 2.85
N GLU A 72 7.98 -2.30 3.20
CA GLU A 72 8.81 -2.49 4.40
C GLU A 72 7.94 -2.60 5.65
N LEU A 73 6.99 -1.67 5.85
CA LEU A 73 6.07 -1.71 6.98
C LEU A 73 5.25 -3.01 7.04
N LEU A 74 4.87 -3.57 5.88
CA LEU A 74 4.10 -4.80 5.83
C LEU A 74 4.98 -6.03 6.15
N VAL A 75 6.13 -6.17 5.49
CA VAL A 75 7.00 -7.35 5.59
C VAL A 75 7.72 -7.44 6.93
N THR A 76 8.12 -6.30 7.50
CA THR A 76 8.73 -6.25 8.84
C THR A 76 7.72 -6.46 9.97
N GLY A 77 6.43 -6.45 9.64
CA GLY A 77 5.36 -6.72 10.59
C GLY A 77 4.96 -5.50 11.42
N GLU A 78 5.23 -4.28 10.94
CA GLU A 78 4.74 -3.04 11.55
C GLU A 78 3.24 -2.83 11.28
N LEU A 79 2.74 -3.27 10.12
CA LEU A 79 1.30 -3.33 9.79
C LEU A 79 0.68 -4.66 10.24
N TRP A 80 0.34 -4.76 11.53
CA TRP A 80 -0.21 -6.00 12.09
C TRP A 80 -1.45 -5.80 12.97
N ARG A 81 -1.73 -4.57 13.40
CA ARG A 81 -2.92 -4.28 14.20
C ARG A 81 -4.13 -4.18 13.27
N ILE A 82 -5.32 -4.34 13.85
CA ILE A 82 -6.59 -4.28 13.10
C ILE A 82 -6.75 -2.95 12.33
N LYS A 83 -6.23 -1.85 12.90
CA LYS A 83 -6.29 -0.51 12.29
C LYS A 83 -5.26 -0.28 11.19
N ASP A 84 -4.24 -1.14 11.09
CA ASP A 84 -3.10 -0.99 10.18
C ASP A 84 -3.50 -1.46 8.77
N THR A 85 -4.56 -0.86 8.23
CA THR A 85 -5.09 -1.13 6.88
C THR A 85 -4.33 -0.30 5.84
N PRO A 86 -4.51 -0.55 4.52
CA PRO A 86 -3.99 0.35 3.48
C PRO A 86 -4.37 1.82 3.71
N GLN A 87 -5.64 2.07 4.08
CA GLN A 87 -6.11 3.40 4.42
C GLN A 87 -5.40 3.95 5.67
N GLY A 88 -5.17 3.10 6.67
CA GLY A 88 -4.42 3.45 7.88
C GLY A 88 -2.99 3.88 7.57
N ALA A 89 -2.26 3.07 6.81
CA ALA A 89 -0.89 3.36 6.38
C ALA A 89 -0.80 4.67 5.58
N ILE A 90 -1.71 4.90 4.63
CA ILE A 90 -1.75 6.15 3.86
C ILE A 90 -2.09 7.34 4.77
N ASN A 91 -3.02 7.18 5.73
CA ASN A 91 -3.35 8.26 6.67
C ASN A 91 -2.18 8.59 7.61
N ASP A 92 -1.44 7.58 8.07
CA ASP A 92 -0.25 7.76 8.89
C ASP A 92 0.85 8.49 8.10
N PHE A 93 1.08 8.10 6.84
CA PHE A 93 2.03 8.79 5.93
C PHE A 93 1.68 10.27 5.69
N LEU A 94 0.38 10.58 5.53
CA LEU A 94 -0.09 11.95 5.26
C LEU A 94 -0.13 12.84 6.50
N ARG A 95 0.05 12.29 7.70
CA ARG A 95 -0.10 13.03 8.96
C ARG A 95 0.97 14.14 9.05
N GLY A 96 0.53 15.37 9.27
CA GLY A 96 1.43 16.52 9.45
C GLY A 96 2.03 17.07 8.16
N ARG A 97 1.69 16.51 6.99
CA ARG A 97 2.15 17.02 5.68
C ARG A 97 1.58 18.42 5.41
N PRO A 98 2.35 19.33 4.81
CA PRO A 98 1.93 20.72 4.64
C PRO A 98 0.74 20.84 3.68
N LYS A 99 -0.13 21.82 3.94
CA LYS A 99 -1.30 22.09 3.10
C LYS A 99 -0.93 22.37 1.65
N GLU A 100 0.16 23.11 1.42
CA GLU A 100 0.68 23.43 0.09
C GLU A 100 0.95 22.16 -0.73
N PHE A 101 1.59 21.15 -0.13
CA PHE A 101 1.81 19.86 -0.78
C PHE A 101 0.49 19.11 -1.03
N LEU A 102 -0.40 19.04 -0.04
CA LEU A 102 -1.66 18.32 -0.19
C LEU A 102 -2.59 18.93 -1.27
N GLU A 103 -2.51 20.24 -1.45
CA GLU A 103 -3.27 21.00 -2.45
C GLU A 103 -2.51 21.22 -3.76
N TYR A 104 -1.25 20.79 -3.81
CA TYR A 104 -0.47 20.80 -5.05
C TYR A 104 -1.22 20.02 -6.11
N THR A 105 -1.40 20.69 -7.24
CA THR A 105 -2.23 20.18 -8.33
C THR A 105 -1.34 19.57 -9.40
N LEU A 106 -1.58 18.30 -9.69
CA LEU A 106 -0.77 17.51 -10.60
C LEU A 106 -0.91 18.03 -12.04
N ASP A 107 0.18 17.93 -12.80
CA ASP A 107 0.26 18.37 -14.20
C ASP A 107 -0.39 17.34 -15.15
N ARG A 108 -0.27 16.04 -14.82
CA ARG A 108 -0.93 14.98 -15.59
C ARG A 108 -2.43 15.23 -15.73
N SER A 109 -2.96 14.93 -16.92
CA SER A 109 -4.38 15.13 -17.20
C SER A 109 -5.26 14.30 -16.27
N ALA A 110 -6.44 14.82 -15.93
CA ALA A 110 -7.37 14.12 -15.06
C ALA A 110 -7.80 12.76 -15.61
N ASP A 111 -7.94 12.63 -16.94
CA ASP A 111 -8.28 11.36 -17.60
C ASP A 111 -7.15 10.33 -17.45
N TYR A 112 -5.89 10.75 -17.56
CA TYR A 112 -4.75 9.87 -17.34
C TYR A 112 -4.70 9.35 -15.90
N ILE A 113 -4.79 10.27 -14.92
CA ILE A 113 -4.74 9.92 -13.49
C ILE A 113 -5.91 9.00 -13.14
N ARG A 114 -7.11 9.31 -13.64
CA ARG A 114 -8.30 8.49 -13.42
C ARG A 114 -8.15 7.11 -14.03
N GLY A 115 -7.71 7.00 -15.28
CA GLY A 115 -7.51 5.72 -15.94
C GLY A 115 -6.50 4.84 -15.21
N LEU A 116 -5.42 5.44 -14.70
CA LEU A 116 -4.43 4.74 -13.88
C LEU A 116 -5.03 4.23 -12.57
N LEU A 117 -5.80 5.06 -11.85
CA LEU A 117 -6.48 4.65 -10.61
C LEU A 117 -7.55 3.57 -10.86
N GLU A 118 -8.27 3.63 -11.98
CA GLU A 118 -9.26 2.61 -12.38
C GLU A 118 -8.56 1.28 -12.71
N SER A 119 -7.42 1.30 -13.42
CA SER A 119 -6.61 0.09 -13.67
C SER A 119 -6.20 -0.59 -12.37
N VAL A 120 -5.61 0.17 -11.45
CA VAL A 120 -5.20 -0.35 -10.13
C VAL A 120 -6.40 -0.86 -9.34
N ALA A 121 -7.56 -0.20 -9.42
CA ALA A 121 -8.78 -0.67 -8.75
C ALA A 121 -9.32 -1.99 -9.31
N ASP A 122 -9.18 -2.23 -10.62
CA ASP A 122 -9.58 -3.47 -11.27
C ASP A 122 -8.59 -4.60 -10.97
N GLU A 123 -7.29 -4.35 -11.07
CA GLU A 123 -6.24 -5.30 -10.66
C GLU A 123 -6.40 -5.73 -9.20
N ARG A 124 -6.66 -4.76 -8.31
CA ARG A 124 -6.91 -5.02 -6.89
C ARG A 124 -8.06 -5.99 -6.67
N ARG A 125 -9.12 -5.88 -7.47
CA ARG A 125 -10.28 -6.77 -7.39
C ARG A 125 -9.91 -8.19 -7.79
N ASP A 126 -9.08 -8.35 -8.79
CA ASP A 126 -8.66 -9.65 -9.28
C ASP A 126 -7.63 -10.31 -8.35
N GLU A 127 -6.69 -9.54 -7.81
CA GLU A 127 -5.79 -9.99 -6.74
C GLU A 127 -6.57 -10.54 -5.54
N ILE A 128 -7.59 -9.84 -5.04
CA ILE A 128 -8.41 -10.33 -3.92
C ILE A 128 -9.00 -11.71 -4.22
N LYS A 129 -9.47 -11.95 -5.45
CA LYS A 129 -10.03 -13.26 -5.84
C LYS A 129 -8.95 -14.34 -5.85
N GLN A 130 -7.75 -14.03 -6.34
CA GLN A 130 -6.63 -14.97 -6.40
C GLN A 130 -6.10 -15.29 -4.99
N TYR A 131 -5.86 -14.28 -4.16
CA TYR A 131 -5.35 -14.47 -2.81
C TYR A 131 -6.32 -15.21 -1.88
N LYS A 132 -7.64 -15.09 -2.08
CA LYS A 132 -8.63 -15.93 -1.37
C LYS A 132 -8.45 -17.43 -1.64
N LYS A 133 -8.03 -17.81 -2.85
CA LYS A 133 -7.71 -19.21 -3.17
C LYS A 133 -6.43 -19.66 -2.44
N MET A 134 -5.42 -18.80 -2.42
CA MET A 134 -4.15 -19.05 -1.71
C MET A 134 -4.35 -19.17 -0.20
N GLU A 135 -5.22 -18.36 0.40
CA GLU A 135 -5.59 -18.43 1.82
C GLU A 135 -6.04 -19.85 2.21
N SER A 136 -6.83 -20.51 1.36
CA SER A 136 -7.31 -21.87 1.60
C SER A 136 -6.18 -22.90 1.56
N ALA A 137 -5.19 -22.70 0.69
CA ALA A 137 -4.02 -23.58 0.61
C ALA A 137 -3.14 -23.43 1.87
N VAL A 138 -2.86 -22.20 2.29
CA VAL A 138 -2.07 -21.94 3.50
C VAL A 138 -2.77 -22.45 4.76
N LYS A 139 -4.11 -22.34 4.83
CA LYS A 139 -4.89 -22.96 5.93
C LYS A 139 -4.76 -24.48 6.00
N ARG A 140 -4.42 -25.17 4.89
CA ARG A 140 -4.08 -26.61 4.91
C ARG A 140 -2.65 -26.85 5.36
N GLU A 141 -1.71 -26.04 4.87
CA GLU A 141 -0.29 -26.06 5.29
C GLU A 141 -0.17 -25.90 6.83
N ILE A 142 -0.98 -25.04 7.45
CA ILE A 142 -1.04 -24.89 8.91
C ILE A 142 -1.49 -26.18 9.62
N LYS A 143 -2.35 -27.00 9.02
CA LYS A 143 -2.77 -28.27 9.64
C LYS A 143 -1.63 -29.28 9.66
N GLU A 144 -0.75 -29.22 8.67
CA GLU A 144 0.42 -30.10 8.53
C GLU A 144 1.58 -29.62 9.40
N SER A 145 1.80 -28.29 9.45
CA SER A 145 2.89 -27.64 10.18
C SER A 145 2.38 -26.55 11.13
N PRO A 146 1.59 -26.87 12.17
CA PRO A 146 0.92 -25.88 13.01
C PRO A 146 1.87 -25.04 13.87
N LYS A 147 3.12 -25.48 14.05
CA LYS A 147 4.15 -24.81 14.85
C LYS A 147 5.15 -24.03 14.00
N ASP A 148 4.97 -23.97 12.69
CA ASP A 148 5.86 -23.22 11.80
C ASP A 148 5.47 -21.73 11.79
N PRO A 149 6.29 -20.82 12.36
CA PRO A 149 5.99 -19.40 12.39
C PRO A 149 5.86 -18.77 11.00
N GLU A 150 6.56 -19.26 9.97
CA GLU A 150 6.51 -18.69 8.62
C GLU A 150 5.17 -18.93 7.93
N VAL A 151 4.55 -20.10 8.16
CA VAL A 151 3.23 -20.40 7.60
C VAL A 151 2.16 -19.47 8.20
N TRP A 152 2.26 -19.15 9.49
CA TRP A 152 1.38 -18.18 10.14
C TRP A 152 1.60 -16.74 9.64
N ASN A 153 2.86 -16.33 9.41
CA ASN A 153 3.15 -15.03 8.80
C ASN A 153 2.66 -14.95 7.34
N LYS A 154 2.82 -16.03 6.56
CA LYS A 154 2.25 -16.15 5.21
C LYS A 154 0.72 -15.99 5.25
N LEU A 155 0.05 -16.66 6.19
CA LEU A 155 -1.39 -16.50 6.38
C LEU A 155 -1.76 -15.06 6.73
N ARG A 156 -1.02 -14.40 7.65
CA ARG A 156 -1.23 -12.98 7.98
C ARG A 156 -1.22 -12.11 6.73
N LEU A 157 -0.17 -12.21 5.90
CA LEU A 157 -0.02 -11.39 4.70
C LEU A 157 -1.20 -11.59 3.75
N LEU A 158 -1.58 -12.85 3.49
CA LEU A 158 -2.73 -13.17 2.66
C LEU A 158 -4.03 -12.59 3.21
N LEU A 159 -4.28 -12.76 4.52
CA LEU A 159 -5.46 -12.24 5.19
C LEU A 159 -5.52 -10.71 5.14
N TRP A 160 -4.38 -10.05 5.32
CA TRP A 160 -4.26 -8.61 5.21
C TRP A 160 -4.57 -8.13 3.79
N ILE A 161 -3.99 -8.79 2.77
CA ILE A 161 -4.25 -8.49 1.35
C ILE A 161 -5.71 -8.73 0.98
N VAL A 162 -6.43 -9.68 1.57
CA VAL A 162 -7.87 -9.85 1.27
C VAL A 162 -8.79 -8.97 2.14
N GLY A 163 -8.22 -8.15 3.04
CA GLY A 163 -8.95 -7.22 3.91
C GLY A 163 -9.50 -7.82 5.20
N LYS A 164 -9.05 -9.02 5.60
CA LYS A 164 -9.42 -9.70 6.85
C LYS A 164 -8.49 -9.31 7.99
N TYR A 165 -8.43 -8.02 8.33
CA TYR A 165 -7.42 -7.46 9.24
C TYR A 165 -7.46 -8.05 10.66
N SER A 166 -8.64 -8.41 11.18
CA SER A 166 -8.75 -9.07 12.49
C SER A 166 -8.09 -10.44 12.49
N GLU A 167 -8.39 -11.28 11.49
CA GLU A 167 -7.76 -12.60 11.35
C GLU A 167 -6.25 -12.47 11.07
N ALA A 168 -5.85 -11.47 10.27
CA ALA A 168 -4.45 -11.19 10.00
C ALA A 168 -3.68 -10.85 11.29
N SER A 169 -4.28 -10.02 12.15
CA SER A 169 -3.68 -9.64 13.44
C SER A 169 -3.49 -10.86 14.35
N GLU A 170 -4.49 -11.74 14.45
CA GLU A 170 -4.37 -12.98 15.22
C GLU A 170 -3.34 -13.94 14.63
N ALA A 171 -3.29 -14.09 13.30
CA ALA A 171 -2.27 -14.90 12.64
C ALA A 171 -0.85 -14.37 12.93
N PHE A 172 -0.66 -13.04 12.99
CA PHE A 172 0.63 -12.46 13.35
C PHE A 172 1.02 -12.74 14.80
N LYS A 173 0.08 -12.60 15.74
CA LYS A 173 0.32 -12.90 17.16
C LYS A 173 0.75 -14.35 17.34
N THR A 174 0.11 -15.27 16.61
CA THR A 174 0.50 -16.68 16.58
C THR A 174 1.89 -16.88 15.96
N ALA A 175 2.19 -16.24 14.83
CA ALA A 175 3.52 -16.29 14.24
C ALA A 175 4.59 -15.81 15.24
N LYS A 176 4.35 -14.67 15.89
CA LYS A 176 5.24 -14.10 16.92
C LYS A 176 5.41 -15.02 18.12
N SER A 177 4.35 -15.65 18.61
CA SER A 177 4.45 -16.59 19.75
C SER A 177 5.19 -17.88 19.40
N LEU A 178 5.21 -18.26 18.13
CA LEU A 178 5.98 -19.37 17.57
C LEU A 178 7.42 -19.00 17.19
N GLY A 179 7.84 -17.76 17.43
CA GLY A 179 9.22 -17.31 17.21
C GLY A 179 9.47 -16.59 15.89
N TRP A 180 8.43 -16.13 15.18
CA TRP A 180 8.61 -15.32 13.98
C TRP A 180 9.38 -14.04 14.28
N SER A 181 10.45 -13.80 13.51
CA SER A 181 11.21 -12.56 13.53
C SER A 181 11.47 -12.09 12.10
N LYS A 182 11.60 -10.78 11.90
CA LYS A 182 11.91 -10.25 10.56
C LYS A 182 13.32 -10.69 10.13
N GLU A 183 14.22 -10.86 11.09
CA GLU A 183 15.61 -11.30 10.87
C GLU A 183 15.71 -12.74 10.38
N THR A 184 14.72 -13.58 10.72
CA THR A 184 14.68 -15.00 10.34
C THR A 184 13.68 -15.29 9.21
N SER A 185 12.87 -14.31 8.81
CA SER A 185 11.85 -14.53 7.80
C SER A 185 12.47 -14.57 6.40
N ALA A 186 12.12 -15.59 5.63
CA ALA A 186 12.57 -15.75 4.25
C ALA A 186 12.14 -14.60 3.32
N ILE A 187 11.17 -13.78 3.75
CA ILE A 187 10.60 -12.66 2.99
C ILE A 187 11.50 -11.41 3.02
N VAL A 188 12.44 -11.30 3.97
CA VAL A 188 13.36 -10.13 4.07
C VAL A 188 14.52 -10.20 3.07
N ALA A 189 14.56 -11.23 2.21
CA ALA A 189 15.54 -11.36 1.12
C ALA A 189 15.00 -10.85 -0.24
N LEU A 190 14.17 -9.79 -0.23
CA LEU A 190 13.75 -9.06 -1.43
C LEU A 190 14.61 -7.80 -1.63
#